data_AF-A0A8I1LDC6-F1
#
_entry.id   AF-A0A8I1LDC6-F1
#
_cell.length_a   1.000
_cell.length_b   1.000
_cell.length_c   1.000
_cell.angle_alpha   90.00
_cell.angle_beta   90.00
_cell.angle_gamma   90.00
#
_symmetry.space_group_name_H-M   'P 1'
#
loop_
_entity.id
_entity.type
_entity.pdbx_description
1 polymer ?
#
loop_
_entity_poly.entity_id
_entity_poly.type
_entity_poly.pdbx_seq_one_letter_code
_entity_poly.pdbx_strand_id
1 'polypeptide(L)'
;MEWIWLIITKSTPNDEEPITFFLVIALIPFIGTEISELIVINKRVLGLVIGATLCFFIGFLDDCIGVHAIIKLGLQILAASIAFYCGLSFSKFTLFELSFPLLSLPFINYILTVFWFTLFLNAINLIDGLDGLAGGICLFTCLVMVMLLVLQNDLQLAIYFTILSGSIAPCVRVVVAST
;
A
#
# COMPACT_ATOMS: atom_id res chain seq x y z
N MET A 1 24.44 -11.72 -29.15
CA MET A 1 23.00 -11.47 -28.94
C MET A 1 22.49 -12.10 -27.64
N GLU A 2 23.27 -12.14 -26.56
CA GLU A 2 22.78 -12.68 -25.26
C GLU A 2 23.00 -11.73 -24.06
N TRP A 3 23.75 -10.64 -24.24
CA TRP A 3 24.05 -9.70 -23.14
C TRP A 3 22.93 -8.68 -22.86
N ILE A 4 22.01 -8.47 -23.79
CA ILE A 4 20.79 -7.68 -23.57
C ILE A 4 19.76 -8.49 -22.76
N TRP A 5 19.80 -9.82 -22.84
CA TRP A 5 18.89 -10.69 -22.09
C TRP A 5 19.24 -10.76 -20.59
N LEU A 6 20.52 -10.69 -20.23
CA LEU A 6 20.96 -10.68 -18.81
C LEU A 6 20.66 -9.38 -18.05
N ILE A 7 20.36 -8.29 -18.76
CA ILE A 7 19.87 -7.04 -18.15
C ILE A 7 18.35 -7.09 -17.94
N ILE A 8 17.64 -7.93 -18.70
CA ILE A 8 16.19 -8.17 -18.57
C ILE A 8 15.90 -9.28 -17.52
N THR A 9 16.86 -10.16 -17.23
CA THR A 9 16.69 -11.28 -16.28
C THR A 9 17.50 -11.18 -14.99
N LYS A 10 18.05 -10.00 -14.65
CA LYS A 10 18.57 -9.82 -13.29
C LYS A 10 17.37 -9.66 -12.36
N SER A 11 16.81 -10.81 -12.04
CA SER A 11 15.90 -11.13 -10.95
C SER A 11 16.15 -10.22 -9.76
N THR A 12 15.52 -9.05 -9.74
CA THR A 12 15.07 -8.45 -8.50
C THR A 12 13.81 -9.20 -8.12
N PRO A 13 13.77 -9.90 -6.98
CA PRO A 13 12.59 -10.65 -6.55
C PRO A 13 11.41 -9.74 -6.13
N ASN A 14 11.36 -8.49 -6.60
CA ASN A 14 10.44 -7.47 -6.14
C ASN A 14 9.13 -7.42 -6.96
N ASP A 15 9.12 -8.00 -8.17
CA ASP A 15 7.99 -7.92 -9.10
C ASP A 15 6.82 -8.85 -8.69
N GLU A 16 7.12 -9.87 -7.87
CA GLU A 16 6.14 -10.88 -7.42
C GLU A 16 5.44 -10.51 -6.10
N GLU A 17 5.98 -9.54 -5.35
CA GLU A 17 5.45 -9.15 -4.03
C GLU A 17 3.96 -8.73 -4.06
N PRO A 18 3.53 -7.76 -4.89
CA PRO A 18 2.14 -7.37 -4.96
C PRO A 18 1.25 -8.50 -5.49
N ILE A 19 1.79 -9.36 -6.37
CA ILE A 19 1.05 -10.51 -6.91
C ILE A 19 0.74 -11.50 -5.78
N THR A 20 1.70 -11.79 -4.90
CA THR A 20 1.46 -12.67 -3.74
C THR A 20 0.44 -12.07 -2.78
N PHE A 21 0.48 -10.76 -2.53
CA PHE A 21 -0.53 -10.07 -1.71
C PHE A 21 -1.95 -10.21 -2.30
N PHE A 22 -2.13 -9.92 -3.59
CA PHE A 22 -3.43 -10.05 -4.27
C PHE A 22 -3.91 -11.51 -4.32
N LEU A 23 -3.01 -12.45 -4.59
CA LEU A 23 -3.31 -13.87 -4.65
C LEU A 23 -3.78 -14.38 -3.29
N VAL A 24 -3.11 -14.01 -2.20
CA VAL A 24 -3.50 -14.43 -0.85
C VAL A 24 -4.87 -13.87 -0.48
N ILE A 25 -5.15 -12.60 -0.75
CA ILE A 25 -6.48 -12.02 -0.51
C ILE A 25 -7.56 -12.71 -1.33
N ALA A 26 -7.26 -13.07 -2.59
CA ALA A 26 -8.21 -13.76 -3.46
C ALA A 26 -8.47 -15.21 -3.02
N LEU A 27 -7.47 -15.92 -2.49
CA LEU A 27 -7.59 -17.33 -2.13
C LEU A 27 -8.13 -17.56 -0.72
N ILE A 28 -7.85 -16.70 0.26
CA ILE A 28 -8.28 -16.92 1.65
C ILE A 28 -9.78 -17.19 1.80
N PRO A 29 -10.69 -16.47 1.11
CA PRO A 29 -12.14 -16.73 1.17
C PRO A 29 -12.55 -18.17 0.82
N PHE A 30 -11.70 -18.92 0.10
CA PHE A 30 -11.97 -20.28 -0.36
C PHE A 30 -11.40 -21.37 0.57
N ILE A 31 -10.60 -21.00 1.58
CA ILE A 31 -9.93 -21.96 2.48
C ILE A 31 -10.90 -22.48 3.56
N GLY A 32 -11.98 -21.75 3.86
CA GLY A 32 -13.03 -22.20 4.78
C GLY A 32 -12.60 -22.30 6.25
N THR A 33 -11.60 -21.52 6.66
CA THR A 33 -11.15 -21.41 8.06
C THR A 33 -11.93 -20.32 8.81
N GLU A 34 -11.90 -20.34 10.14
CA GLU A 34 -12.49 -19.25 10.97
C GLU A 34 -11.93 -17.86 10.60
N ILE A 35 -10.68 -17.81 10.13
CA ILE A 35 -10.03 -16.58 9.64
C ILE A 35 -10.66 -16.09 8.32
N SER A 36 -11.10 -17.02 7.47
CA SER A 36 -11.79 -16.71 6.21
C SER A 36 -13.13 -16.02 6.46
N GLU A 37 -13.82 -16.34 7.54
CA GLU A 37 -15.10 -15.71 7.91
C GLU A 37 -14.93 -14.27 8.40
N LEU A 38 -13.74 -13.92 8.93
CA LEU A 38 -13.39 -12.55 9.32
C LEU A 38 -13.07 -11.64 8.12
N ILE A 39 -12.74 -12.21 6.96
CA ILE A 39 -12.47 -11.48 5.72
C ILE A 39 -13.79 -11.23 4.98
N VAL A 40 -14.54 -10.24 5.46
CA VAL A 40 -15.76 -9.77 4.79
C VAL A 40 -15.41 -8.68 3.77
N ILE A 41 -15.79 -8.87 2.51
CA ILE A 41 -15.69 -7.82 1.49
C ILE A 41 -16.73 -6.74 1.79
N ASN A 42 -16.32 -5.72 2.53
CA ASN A 42 -17.11 -4.52 2.77
C ASN A 42 -16.62 -3.36 1.88
N LYS A 43 -17.35 -2.23 1.86
CA LYS A 43 -16.98 -1.07 1.03
C LYS A 43 -15.57 -0.52 1.35
N ARG A 44 -15.12 -0.61 2.60
CA ARG A 44 -13.79 -0.15 3.02
C ARG A 44 -12.69 -1.06 2.49
N VAL A 45 -12.86 -2.37 2.61
CA VAL A 45 -11.95 -3.38 2.05
C VAL A 45 -11.89 -3.28 0.53
N LEU A 46 -13.03 -3.10 -0.13
CA LEU A 46 -13.07 -2.87 -1.57
C LEU A 46 -12.30 -1.60 -1.95
N GLY A 47 -12.47 -0.52 -1.20
CA GLY A 47 -11.68 0.70 -1.38
C GLY A 47 -10.18 0.48 -1.18
N LEU A 48 -9.79 -0.32 -0.19
CA LEU A 48 -8.39 -0.68 0.08
C LEU A 48 -7.79 -1.47 -1.07
N VAL A 49 -8.48 -2.51 -1.55
CA VAL A 49 -8.03 -3.34 -2.68
C VAL A 49 -7.92 -2.50 -3.96
N ILE A 50 -8.94 -1.70 -4.28
CA ILE A 50 -8.91 -0.81 -5.46
C ILE A 50 -7.75 0.20 -5.34
N GLY A 51 -7.56 0.81 -4.17
CA GLY A 51 -6.47 1.75 -3.91
C GLY A 51 -5.10 1.10 -4.06
N ALA A 52 -4.91 -0.09 -3.50
CA ALA A 52 -3.67 -0.87 -3.63
C ALA A 52 -3.39 -1.24 -5.10
N THR A 53 -4.41 -1.70 -5.83
CA THR A 53 -4.30 -2.04 -7.26
C THR A 53 -3.93 -0.81 -8.10
N LEU A 54 -4.56 0.34 -7.85
CA LEU A 54 -4.22 1.58 -8.55
C LEU A 54 -2.80 2.04 -8.25
N CYS A 55 -2.37 1.99 -6.99
CA CYS A 55 -1.00 2.34 -6.62
C CYS A 55 0.02 1.41 -7.28
N PHE A 56 -0.27 0.11 -7.30
CA PHE A 56 0.56 -0.88 -8.00
C PHE A 56 0.69 -0.56 -9.48
N PHE A 57 -0.42 -0.33 -10.20
CA PHE A 57 -0.36 -0.01 -11.63
C PHE A 57 0.36 1.32 -11.91
N ILE A 58 0.20 2.34 -11.06
CA ILE A 58 0.91 3.60 -11.22
C ILE A 58 2.42 3.42 -11.02
N GLY A 59 2.83 2.63 -10.02
CA GLY A 59 4.24 2.27 -9.79
C GLY A 59 4.81 1.47 -10.95
N PHE A 60 4.11 0.39 -11.33
CA PHE A 60 4.51 -0.48 -12.45
C PHE A 60 4.65 0.28 -13.78
N LEU A 61 3.72 1.20 -14.07
CA LEU A 61 3.84 2.06 -15.24
C LEU A 61 5.06 2.97 -15.16
N ASP A 62 5.38 3.52 -13.99
CA ASP A 62 6.57 4.35 -13.82
C ASP A 62 7.86 3.56 -14.07
N ASP A 63 7.94 2.34 -13.55
CA ASP A 63 9.11 1.47 -13.72
C ASP A 63 9.28 1.03 -15.18
N CYS A 64 8.17 0.79 -15.90
CA CYS A 64 8.22 0.32 -17.28
C CYS A 64 8.58 1.41 -18.30
N ILE A 65 8.04 2.62 -18.15
CA ILE A 65 8.13 3.66 -19.19
C ILE A 65 8.75 4.99 -18.70
N GLY A 66 9.10 5.12 -17.42
CA GLY A 66 9.68 6.34 -16.85
C GLY A 66 8.74 7.54 -16.99
N VAL A 67 7.63 7.54 -16.26
CA VAL A 67 6.56 8.53 -16.43
C VAL A 67 7.03 9.91 -15.95
N HIS A 68 6.74 10.96 -16.73
CA HIS A 68 7.02 12.33 -16.31
C HIS A 68 6.35 12.66 -14.97
N ALA A 69 7.09 13.31 -14.07
CA ALA A 69 6.67 13.59 -12.69
C ALA A 69 5.28 14.25 -12.58
N ILE A 70 4.94 15.16 -13.50
CA ILE A 70 3.63 15.84 -13.52
C ILE A 70 2.50 14.87 -13.87
N ILE A 71 2.74 13.96 -14.82
CA ILE A 71 1.76 12.94 -15.24
C ILE A 71 1.56 11.92 -14.11
N LYS A 72 2.66 11.48 -13.48
CA LYS A 72 2.63 10.59 -12.31
C LYS A 72 1.82 11.20 -11.18
N LEU A 73 2.05 12.48 -10.87
CA LEU A 73 1.30 13.21 -9.85
C LEU A 73 -0.20 13.33 -10.20
N GLY A 74 -0.54 13.57 -11.47
CA GLY A 74 -1.93 13.57 -11.94
C GLY A 74 -2.63 12.22 -11.75
N LEU A 75 -1.96 11.12 -12.05
CA LEU A 75 -2.49 9.76 -11.83
C LEU A 75 -2.66 9.46 -10.33
N GLN A 76 -1.72 9.88 -9.49
CA GLN A 76 -1.83 9.72 -8.03
C GLN A 76 -2.98 10.54 -7.45
N ILE A 77 -3.22 11.76 -7.94
CA ILE A 77 -4.39 12.56 -7.56
C ILE A 77 -5.67 11.82 -7.93
N LEU A 78 -5.78 11.30 -9.16
CA LEU A 78 -6.95 10.54 -9.60
C LEU A 78 -7.20 9.30 -8.72
N ALA A 79 -6.14 8.55 -8.41
CA ALA A 79 -6.24 7.38 -7.52
C ALA A 79 -6.68 7.77 -6.11
N ALA A 80 -6.14 8.85 -5.55
CA ALA A 80 -6.53 9.35 -4.24
C ALA A 80 -7.98 9.85 -4.20
N SER A 81 -8.45 10.50 -5.28
CA SER A 81 -9.85 10.90 -5.43
C SER A 81 -10.79 9.70 -5.45
N ILE A 82 -10.44 8.63 -6.19
CA ILE A 82 -11.22 7.38 -6.22
C ILE A 82 -11.28 6.76 -4.82
N ALA A 83 -10.14 6.65 -4.14
CA ALA A 83 -10.05 6.13 -2.77
C ALA A 83 -10.95 6.91 -1.81
N PHE A 84 -10.95 8.25 -1.89
CA PHE A 84 -11.82 9.10 -1.10
C PHE A 84 -13.30 8.77 -1.31
N TYR A 85 -13.75 8.64 -2.56
CA TYR A 85 -15.15 8.28 -2.86
C TYR A 85 -15.52 6.85 -2.46
N CYS A 86 -14.56 5.93 -2.39
CA CYS A 86 -14.74 4.59 -1.81
C CYS A 86 -14.87 4.62 -0.27
N GLY A 87 -14.68 5.77 0.37
CA GLY A 87 -14.82 5.95 1.81
C GLY A 87 -13.50 5.93 2.58
N LEU A 88 -12.35 5.91 1.90
CA LEU A 88 -11.04 6.11 2.52
C LEU A 88 -10.79 7.61 2.72
N SER A 89 -11.36 8.16 3.79
CA SER A 89 -11.20 9.57 4.16
C SER A 89 -10.97 9.74 5.65
N PHE A 90 -10.44 10.90 6.04
CA PHE A 90 -10.24 11.22 7.45
C PHE A 90 -11.58 11.52 8.13
N SER A 91 -11.94 10.72 9.15
CA SER A 91 -13.14 10.98 9.95
C SER A 91 -12.90 12.07 11.00
N LYS A 92 -11.68 12.11 11.55
CA LYS A 92 -11.23 13.07 12.55
C LYS A 92 -9.77 13.41 12.27
N PHE A 93 -9.37 14.63 12.58
CA PHE A 93 -7.97 15.06 12.55
C PHE A 93 -7.60 15.54 13.94
N THR A 94 -6.56 14.95 14.53
CA THR A 94 -6.10 15.29 15.88
C THR A 94 -4.73 15.95 15.78
N LEU A 95 -4.60 17.15 16.34
CA LEU A 95 -3.37 17.93 16.36
C LEU A 95 -3.19 18.51 17.77
N PHE A 96 -2.05 18.22 18.42
CA PHE A 96 -1.76 18.65 19.81
C PHE A 96 -2.92 18.36 20.79
N GLU A 97 -3.41 17.12 20.79
CA GLU A 97 -4.55 16.65 21.61
C GLU A 97 -5.91 17.29 21.25
N LEU A 98 -5.97 18.29 20.38
CA LEU A 98 -7.21 18.87 19.88
C LEU A 98 -7.75 18.03 18.72
N SER A 99 -8.95 17.50 18.87
CA SER A 99 -9.61 16.68 17.84
C SER A 99 -10.65 17.49 17.09
N PHE A 100 -10.43 17.70 15.80
CA PHE A 100 -11.36 18.38 14.90
C PHE A 100 -12.19 17.34 14.12
N PRO A 101 -13.54 17.45 14.12
CA PRO A 101 -14.36 16.64 13.25
C PRO A 101 -14.17 17.11 11.81
N LEU A 102 -13.59 16.26 10.95
CA LEU A 102 -13.41 16.60 9.53
C LEU A 102 -14.67 16.38 8.71
N LEU A 103 -15.60 15.57 9.23
CA LEU A 103 -16.85 15.24 8.56
C LEU A 103 -17.75 16.48 8.33
N SER A 104 -17.61 17.53 9.15
CA SER A 104 -18.33 18.79 9.00
C SER A 104 -17.74 19.73 7.96
N LEU A 105 -16.54 19.44 7.44
CA LEU A 105 -15.82 20.26 6.46
C LEU A 105 -15.41 19.40 5.24
N PRO A 106 -16.38 18.98 4.40
CA PRO A 106 -16.15 17.97 3.35
C PRO A 106 -15.09 18.38 2.32
N PHE A 107 -15.02 19.67 1.99
CA PHE A 107 -14.02 20.19 1.06
C PHE A 107 -12.59 20.10 1.63
N ILE A 108 -12.42 20.44 2.91
CA ILE A 108 -11.12 20.36 3.60
C ILE A 108 -10.71 18.88 3.76
N ASN A 109 -11.65 18.00 4.10
CA ASN A 109 -11.39 16.57 4.20
C ASN A 109 -10.91 15.98 2.86
N TYR A 110 -11.56 16.35 1.75
CA TYR A 110 -11.16 15.93 0.42
C TYR A 110 -9.73 16.39 0.08
N ILE A 111 -9.44 17.69 0.22
CA ILE A 111 -8.11 18.23 -0.07
C ILE A 111 -7.05 17.56 0.80
N LEU A 112 -7.30 17.44 2.11
CA LEU A 112 -6.37 16.83 3.04
C LEU A 112 -6.10 15.36 2.70
N THR A 113 -7.15 14.61 2.35
CA THR A 113 -7.02 13.20 1.95
C THR A 113 -6.17 13.09 0.69
N VAL A 114 -6.52 13.81 -0.39
CA VAL A 114 -5.77 13.75 -1.65
C VAL A 114 -4.32 14.20 -1.49
N PHE A 115 -4.10 15.29 -0.76
CA PHE A 115 -2.75 15.78 -0.45
C PHE A 115 -1.95 14.75 0.34
N TRP A 116 -2.54 14.14 1.37
CA TRP A 116 -1.86 13.15 2.19
C TRP A 116 -1.47 11.91 1.39
N PHE A 117 -2.37 11.38 0.56
CA PHE A 117 -2.08 10.22 -0.30
C PHE A 117 -0.97 10.52 -1.30
N THR A 118 -1.05 11.64 -2.03
CA THR A 118 -0.04 12.01 -3.04
C THR A 118 1.32 12.29 -2.40
N LEU A 119 1.34 12.98 -1.25
CA LEU A 119 2.56 13.21 -0.46
C LEU A 119 3.20 11.88 -0.03
N PHE A 120 2.42 10.95 0.51
CA PHE A 120 2.92 9.67 1.01
C PHE A 120 3.46 8.79 -0.12
N LEU A 121 2.73 8.68 -1.23
CA LEU A 121 3.18 7.92 -2.41
C LEU A 121 4.48 8.49 -3.00
N ASN A 122 4.59 9.82 -3.08
CA ASN A 122 5.80 10.46 -3.56
C ASN A 122 6.98 10.31 -2.58
N ALA A 123 6.72 10.32 -1.27
CA ALA A 123 7.75 10.11 -0.25
C ALA A 123 8.32 8.69 -0.30
N ILE A 124 7.47 7.66 -0.41
CA ILE A 124 7.92 6.27 -0.56
C ILE A 124 8.77 6.10 -1.81
N ASN A 125 8.30 6.63 -2.95
CA ASN A 125 9.04 6.56 -4.22
C ASN A 125 10.42 7.23 -4.15
N LEU A 126 10.58 8.27 -3.32
CA LEU A 126 11.87 8.91 -3.10
C LEU A 126 12.81 8.05 -2.24
N ILE A 127 12.27 7.28 -1.30
CA ILE A 127 13.02 6.40 -0.39
C ILE A 127 13.45 5.12 -1.11
N ASP A 128 12.65 4.62 -2.04
CA ASP A 128 12.91 3.37 -2.78
C ASP A 128 14.08 3.47 -3.78
N GLY A 129 14.55 4.68 -4.07
CA GLY A 129 15.78 4.91 -4.84
C GLY A 129 17.09 4.57 -4.10
N LEU A 130 17.02 4.05 -2.87
CA LEU A 130 18.15 3.62 -2.05
C LEU A 130 18.03 2.11 -1.77
N ASP A 131 18.96 1.32 -2.33
CA ASP A 131 18.98 -0.16 -2.32
C ASP A 131 18.46 -0.79 -1.01
N GLY A 132 17.29 -1.44 -1.08
CA GLY A 132 16.76 -2.34 -0.06
C GLY A 132 16.26 -1.71 1.25
N LEU A 133 16.39 -0.39 1.43
CA LEU A 133 15.95 0.32 2.65
C LEU A 133 14.41 0.41 2.73
N ALA A 134 13.75 0.61 1.59
CA ALA A 134 12.31 0.78 1.54
C ALA A 134 11.55 -0.46 2.03
N GLY A 135 11.97 -1.67 1.62
CA GLY A 135 11.35 -2.93 2.07
C GLY A 135 11.39 -3.09 3.60
N GLY A 136 12.50 -2.72 4.24
CA GLY A 136 12.65 -2.77 5.70
C GLY A 136 11.73 -1.78 6.43
N ILE A 137 11.63 -0.54 5.92
CA ILE A 137 10.75 0.49 6.49
C ILE A 137 9.28 0.09 6.31
N CYS A 138 8.91 -0.46 5.14
CA CYS A 138 7.56 -0.95 4.86
C CYS A 138 7.18 -2.12 5.78
N LEU A 139 8.08 -3.10 5.98
CA LEU A 139 7.85 -4.21 6.89
C LEU A 139 7.68 -3.74 8.34
N PHE A 140 8.57 -2.87 8.82
CA PHE A 140 8.45 -2.28 10.16
C PHE A 140 7.12 -1.55 10.34
N THR A 141 6.74 -0.73 9.36
CA THR A 141 5.45 -0.01 9.37
C THR A 141 4.28 -0.97 9.43
N CYS A 142 4.29 -2.06 8.65
CA CYS A 142 3.23 -3.07 8.69
C CYS A 142 3.12 -3.73 10.07
N LEU A 143 4.24 -4.10 10.69
CA LEU A 143 4.23 -4.72 12.03
C LEU A 143 3.68 -3.78 13.11
N VAL A 144 4.07 -2.50 13.06
CA VAL A 144 3.52 -1.47 13.97
C VAL A 144 2.02 -1.33 13.75
N MET A 145 1.56 -1.30 12.49
CA MET A 145 0.13 -1.22 12.18
C MET A 145 -0.64 -2.44 12.69
N VAL A 146 -0.11 -3.66 12.52
CA VAL A 146 -0.72 -4.87 13.10
C VAL A 146 -0.86 -4.73 14.62
N MET A 147 0.20 -4.29 15.32
CA MET A 147 0.16 -4.10 16.77
C MET A 147 -0.92 -3.08 17.18
N LEU A 148 -0.97 -1.92 16.52
CA LEU A 148 -1.96 -0.88 16.82
C LEU A 148 -3.40 -1.32 16.55
N LEU A 149 -3.63 -2.05 15.46
CA LEU A 149 -4.97 -2.53 15.08
C LEU A 149 -5.48 -3.63 16.01
N VAL A 150 -4.59 -4.51 16.49
CA VAL A 150 -4.92 -5.48 17.54
C VAL A 150 -5.32 -4.76 18.83
N LEU A 151 -4.60 -3.72 19.23
CA LEU A 151 -4.96 -2.91 20.41
C LEU A 151 -6.31 -2.19 20.25
N GLN A 152 -6.69 -1.84 19.02
CA GLN A 152 -7.97 -1.23 18.69
C GLN A 152 -9.12 -2.25 18.49
N ASN A 153 -8.84 -3.55 18.62
CA ASN A 153 -9.76 -4.65 18.31
C ASN A 153 -10.28 -4.65 16.85
N ASP A 154 -9.55 -4.02 15.91
CA ASP A 154 -9.85 -4.08 14.48
C ASP A 154 -9.08 -5.24 13.83
N LEU A 155 -9.51 -6.47 14.16
CA LEU A 155 -8.89 -7.70 13.69
C LEU A 155 -8.94 -7.84 12.17
N GLN A 156 -9.97 -7.29 11.53
CA GLN A 156 -10.13 -7.38 10.09
C GLN A 156 -9.00 -6.63 9.36
N LEU A 157 -8.72 -5.38 9.74
CA LEU A 157 -7.60 -4.63 9.18
C LEU A 157 -6.24 -5.21 9.60
N ALA A 158 -6.11 -5.71 10.83
CA ALA A 158 -4.88 -6.34 11.29
C ALA A 158 -4.47 -7.55 10.42
N ILE A 159 -5.43 -8.37 9.98
CA ILE A 159 -5.17 -9.50 9.09
C ILE A 159 -4.62 -9.03 7.74
N TYR A 160 -5.18 -7.98 7.12
CA TYR A 160 -4.66 -7.45 5.86
C TYR A 160 -3.23 -6.94 5.97
N PHE A 161 -2.90 -6.20 7.04
CA PHE A 161 -1.51 -5.77 7.28
C PHE A 161 -0.57 -6.93 7.61
N THR A 162 -1.09 -8.01 8.22
CA THR A 162 -0.32 -9.23 8.46
C THR A 162 0.01 -9.92 7.13
N ILE A 163 -0.98 -10.07 6.24
CA ILE A 163 -0.78 -10.62 4.88
C ILE A 163 0.25 -9.77 4.11
N LEU A 164 0.12 -8.45 4.16
CA LEU A 164 1.06 -7.52 3.52
C LEU A 164 2.48 -7.69 4.07
N SER A 165 2.63 -7.74 5.40
CA SER A 165 3.94 -7.98 6.04
C SER A 165 4.57 -9.31 5.61
N GLY A 166 3.75 -10.35 5.44
CA GLY A 166 4.19 -11.67 4.96
C GLY A 166 4.67 -11.64 3.51
N SER A 167 4.05 -10.81 2.65
CA SER A 167 4.50 -10.64 1.26
C SER A 167 5.82 -9.87 1.12
N ILE A 168 6.11 -8.94 2.04
CA ILE A 168 7.31 -8.08 2.01
C ILE A 168 8.51 -8.76 2.71
N ALA A 169 8.26 -9.63 3.69
CA ALA A 169 9.32 -10.28 4.47
C ALA A 169 10.39 -11.05 3.66
N PRO A 170 10.05 -11.79 2.59
CA PRO A 170 11.03 -12.43 1.72
C PRO A 170 12.03 -11.45 1.10
N CYS A 171 11.61 -10.23 0.79
CA CYS A 171 12.46 -9.27 0.08
C CYS A 171 13.51 -8.61 0.98
N VAL A 172 13.19 -8.40 2.27
CA VAL A 172 14.18 -7.96 3.26
C VAL A 172 15.31 -8.98 3.44
N ARG A 173 15.00 -10.29 3.34
CA ARG A 173 16.01 -11.36 3.46
C ARG A 173 17.03 -11.33 2.32
N VAL A 174 16.61 -10.98 1.11
CA VAL A 174 17.49 -10.95 -0.07
C VAL A 174 18.51 -9.82 0.02
N VAL A 175 18.11 -8.66 0.56
CA VAL A 175 18.99 -7.51 0.76
C VAL A 175 20.11 -7.83 1.75
N VAL A 176 19.77 -8.40 2.92
CA VAL A 176 20.75 -8.76 3.96
C VAL A 176 21.71 -9.87 3.50
N ALA A 177 21.30 -10.73 2.57
CA ALA A 177 22.15 -11.79 2.03
C ALA A 177 23.13 -11.30 0.95
N SER A 178 22.96 -10.06 0.46
CA SER A 178 23.76 -9.47 -0.62
C SER A 178 24.82 -8.45 -0.17
N THR A 179 24.86 -8.15 1.13
CA THR A 179 25.90 -7.35 1.82
C THR A 179 26.90 -8.22 2.54
#